data_AF-A0A3B0VLQ8-F1
#
_entry.id   AF-A0A3B0VLQ8-F1
#
_cell.length_a   1.000
_cell.length_b   1.000
_cell.length_c   1.000
_cell.angle_alpha   90.00
_cell.angle_beta   90.00
_cell.angle_gamma   90.00
#
_symmetry.space_group_name_H-M   'P 1'
#
loop_
_entity.id
_entity.type
_entity.pdbx_description
1 polymer ?
#
loop_
_entity_poly.entity_id
_entity_poly.type
_entity_poly.pdbx_seq_one_letter_code
_entity_poly.pdbx_strand_id
1 'polypeptide(L)'
;MLMTYKAILRGNRLEWSETAPKQLTENKPVSVVTVLDETTLAKEKALQGKKMALALEALSKLSPVSITDPAVWERAQRQERKLPQRA
;
A
#
# COMPACT_ATOMS: atom_id res chain seq x y z
N MET A 1 -17.20 -13.29 0.54
CA MET A 1 -15.75 -13.12 0.28
C MET A 1 -15.51 -13.23 -1.21
N LEU A 2 -14.76 -12.30 -1.80
CA LEU A 2 -14.32 -12.38 -3.21
C LEU A 2 -13.09 -13.29 -3.27
N MET A 3 -13.11 -14.30 -4.13
CA MET A 3 -11.95 -15.17 -4.36
C MET A 3 -11.11 -14.61 -5.50
N THR A 4 -9.81 -14.48 -5.27
CA THR A 4 -8.83 -14.01 -6.25
C THR A 4 -7.94 -15.17 -6.66
N TYR A 5 -7.67 -15.29 -7.95
CA TYR A 5 -6.88 -16.36 -8.54
C TYR A 5 -5.77 -15.75 -9.39
N LYS A 6 -4.61 -16.40 -9.41
CA LYS A 6 -3.48 -15.98 -10.24
C LYS A 6 -3.54 -16.62 -11.62
N ALA A 7 -3.45 -15.79 -12.64
CA ALA A 7 -3.40 -16.20 -14.03
C ALA A 7 -2.47 -15.29 -14.82
N ILE A 8 -1.96 -15.81 -15.92
CA ILE A 8 -1.22 -15.09 -16.94
C ILE A 8 -2.19 -14.77 -18.07
N LEU A 9 -2.29 -13.50 -18.46
CA LEU A 9 -3.07 -13.10 -19.64
C LEU A 9 -2.21 -13.27 -20.90
N ARG A 10 -2.56 -14.24 -21.78
CA ARG A 10 -1.94 -14.43 -23.09
C ARG A 10 -2.91 -14.01 -24.19
N GLY A 11 -2.70 -12.82 -24.76
CA GLY A 11 -3.61 -12.24 -25.74
C GLY A 11 -4.99 -11.99 -25.10
N ASN A 12 -5.99 -12.77 -25.51
CA ASN A 12 -7.36 -12.70 -24.99
C ASN A 12 -7.75 -13.89 -24.08
N ARG A 13 -6.79 -14.71 -23.64
CA ARG A 13 -7.04 -15.89 -22.79
C ARG A 13 -6.29 -15.78 -21.47
N LEU A 14 -6.96 -16.15 -20.38
CA LEU A 14 -6.34 -16.31 -19.07
C LEU A 14 -5.84 -17.75 -18.94
N GLU A 15 -4.55 -17.91 -18.65
CA GLU A 15 -3.91 -19.18 -18.34
C GLU A 15 -3.60 -19.24 -16.86
N TRP A 16 -4.16 -20.21 -16.13
CA TRP A 16 -3.90 -20.37 -14.71
C TRP A 16 -2.42 -20.72 -14.48
N SER A 17 -1.74 -19.97 -13.61
CA SER A 17 -0.35 -20.25 -13.24
C SER A 17 -0.23 -21.45 -12.31
N GLU A 18 -1.34 -21.83 -11.68
CA GLU A 18 -1.48 -22.96 -10.76
C GLU A 18 -2.66 -23.83 -11.18
N THR A 19 -3.01 -24.82 -10.34
CA THR A 19 -4.19 -25.65 -10.55
C THR A 19 -5.44 -24.80 -10.75
N ALA A 20 -6.16 -25.05 -11.84
CA ALA A 20 -7.41 -24.34 -12.13
C ALA A 20 -8.38 -24.46 -10.95
N PRO A 21 -9.05 -23.37 -10.55
CA PRO A 21 -9.99 -23.41 -9.43
C PRO A 21 -11.13 -24.37 -9.73
N LYS A 22 -11.33 -25.39 -8.88
CA LYS A 22 -12.38 -26.41 -9.09
C LYS A 22 -13.79 -25.81 -9.16
N GLN A 23 -14.02 -24.63 -8.58
CA GLN A 23 -15.32 -23.96 -8.64
C GLN A 23 -15.60 -23.25 -9.98
N LEU A 24 -14.55 -22.97 -10.77
CA LEU A 24 -14.64 -22.40 -12.11
C LEU A 24 -14.68 -23.55 -13.12
N THR A 25 -15.87 -24.09 -13.35
CA THR A 25 -16.13 -25.04 -14.44
C THR A 25 -15.92 -24.36 -15.79
N GLU A 26 -15.49 -25.14 -16.80
CA GLU A 26 -15.43 -24.70 -18.20
C GLU A 26 -16.76 -24.04 -18.59
N ASN A 27 -16.68 -22.81 -19.13
CA ASN A 27 -17.81 -21.94 -19.53
C ASN A 27 -18.53 -21.09 -18.47
N LYS A 28 -18.02 -20.93 -17.24
CA LYS A 28 -18.53 -19.86 -16.38
C LYS A 28 -17.96 -18.50 -16.80
N PRO A 29 -18.79 -17.50 -17.14
CA PRO A 29 -18.31 -16.16 -17.47
C PRO A 29 -17.70 -15.50 -16.22
N VAL A 30 -16.48 -14.97 -16.38
CA VAL A 30 -15.83 -14.15 -15.35
C VAL A 30 -16.13 -12.69 -15.65
N SER A 31 -16.84 -12.01 -14.76
CA SER A 31 -17.31 -10.63 -14.97
C SER A 31 -16.24 -9.56 -14.70
N VAL A 32 -15.22 -9.87 -13.90
CA VAL A 32 -14.19 -8.90 -13.47
C VAL A 32 -12.82 -9.56 -13.55
N VAL A 33 -11.90 -8.93 -14.28
CA VAL A 33 -10.47 -9.31 -14.33
C VAL A 33 -9.66 -8.13 -13.84
N THR A 34 -8.93 -8.32 -12.75
CA THR A 34 -7.97 -7.33 -12.24
C THR A 34 -6.58 -7.67 -12.76
N VAL A 35 -6.02 -6.80 -13.59
CA VAL A 35 -4.64 -6.96 -14.10
C VAL A 35 -3.70 -6.16 -13.20
N LEU A 36 -2.82 -6.87 -12.51
CA LEU A 36 -1.74 -6.29 -11.71
C LEU A 36 -0.50 -6.20 -12.58
N ASP A 37 -0.09 -4.99 -12.96
CA ASP A 37 1.19 -4.76 -13.62
C ASP A 37 2.31 -4.79 -12.58
N GLU A 38 2.91 -5.96 -12.40
CA GLU A 38 4.02 -6.18 -11.47
C GLU A 38 5.24 -5.31 -11.80
N THR A 39 5.43 -4.92 -13.06
CA THR A 39 6.56 -4.05 -13.45
C THR A 39 6.35 -2.63 -12.96
N THR A 40 5.12 -2.14 -13.03
CA THR A 40 4.74 -0.82 -12.51
C THR A 40 4.80 -0.82 -10.98
N LEU A 41 4.30 -1.88 -10.33
CA LEU A 41 4.43 -2.06 -8.88
C LEU A 41 5.89 -2.12 -8.40
N ALA A 42 6.77 -2.79 -9.14
CA ALA A 42 8.20 -2.84 -8.83
C ALA A 42 8.87 -1.46 -8.98
N LYS A 43 8.54 -0.72 -10.05
CA LYS A 43 9.02 0.66 -10.28
C LYS A 43 8.53 1.62 -9.19
N GLU A 44 7.27 1.51 -8.78
CA GLU A 44 6.70 2.31 -7.70
C GLU A 44 7.39 2.03 -6.35
N LYS A 45 7.62 0.75 -6.03
CA LYS A 45 8.38 0.35 -4.83
C LYS A 45 9.81 0.90 -4.85
N ALA A 46 10.50 0.81 -5.99
CA ALA A 46 11.84 1.37 -6.14
C ALA A 46 11.84 2.90 -5.95
N LEU A 47 10.84 3.60 -6.52
CA LEU A 47 10.67 5.03 -6.35
C LEU A 47 10.38 5.41 -4.89
N GLN A 48 9.56 4.62 -4.19
CA GLN A 48 9.27 4.80 -2.76
C GLN A 48 10.53 4.62 -1.91
N GLY A 49 11.34 3.58 -2.19
CA GLY A 49 12.62 3.37 -1.52
C GLY A 49 13.57 4.56 -1.71
N LYS A 50 13.66 5.11 -2.93
CA LYS A 50 14.45 6.31 -3.21
C LYS A 50 13.95 7.53 -2.44
N LYS A 51 12.64 7.76 -2.41
CA LYS A 51 12.04 8.87 -1.63
C LYS A 51 12.33 8.73 -0.15
N MET A 52 12.25 7.51 0.39
CA MET A 52 12.55 7.24 1.80
C MET A 52 14.03 7.50 2.12
N ALA A 53 14.95 7.04 1.27
CA ALA A 53 16.38 7.29 1.44
C ALA A 53 16.69 8.80 1.48
N LEU A 54 16.10 9.57 0.55
CA LEU A 54 16.25 11.04 0.54
C LEU A 54 15.68 11.70 1.79
N ALA A 55 14.53 11.23 2.28
CA ALA A 55 13.94 11.74 3.51
C ALA A 55 14.84 11.44 4.73
N LEU A 56 15.38 10.23 4.82
CA LEU A 56 16.31 9.85 5.89
C LEU A 56 17.62 10.66 5.83
N GLU A 57 18.14 10.91 4.63
CA GLU A 57 19.32 11.77 4.44
C GLU A 57 19.03 13.23 4.83
N ALA A 58 17.82 13.73 4.56
CA ALA A 58 17.42 15.05 5.00
C ALA A 58 17.29 15.12 6.54
N LEU A 59 16.72 14.08 7.15
CA LEU A 59 16.57 13.98 8.61
C LEU A 59 17.92 13.87 9.32
N SER A 60 18.90 13.17 8.76
CA SER A 60 20.22 13.02 9.40
C SER A 60 21.01 14.33 9.45
N LYS A 61 20.70 15.29 8.58
CA LYS A 61 21.28 16.63 8.55
C LYS A 61 20.65 17.57 9.58
N LEU A 62 19.53 17.19 10.19
CA LEU A 62 18.92 17.95 11.27
C LEU A 62 19.67 17.69 12.57
N SER A 63 19.90 18.75 13.35
CA SER A 63 20.44 18.60 14.70
C SER A 63 19.46 17.79 15.55
N PRO A 64 19.96 16.91 16.44
CA PRO A 64 19.11 16.17 17.36
C PRO A 64 18.31 17.15 18.20
N VAL A 65 16.99 17.02 18.17
CA VAL A 65 16.09 17.82 19.01
C VAL A 65 16.22 17.29 20.43
N SER A 66 16.84 18.07 21.31
CA SER A 66 16.85 17.75 22.74
C SER A 66 15.53 18.20 23.35
N ILE A 67 14.72 17.23 23.78
CA ILE A 67 13.45 17.48 24.44
C ILE A 67 13.62 17.17 25.92
N THR A 68 13.63 18.21 26.76
CA THR A 68 13.85 18.08 28.20
C THR A 68 12.73 17.33 28.91
N ASP A 69 11.47 17.62 28.54
CA ASP A 69 10.28 16.89 29.01
C ASP A 69 9.39 16.56 27.80
N PRO A 70 9.41 15.30 27.34
CA PRO A 70 8.62 14.86 26.20
C PRO A 70 7.11 15.06 26.39
N ALA A 71 6.59 14.91 27.61
CA ALA A 71 5.16 15.02 27.89
C ALA A 71 4.69 16.47 27.90
N VAL A 72 5.53 17.42 28.33
CA VAL A 72 5.24 18.86 28.22
C VAL A 72 5.33 19.30 26.77
N TRP A 73 6.38 18.88 26.05
CA TRP A 73 6.55 19.19 24.63
C TRP A 73 5.39 18.67 23.78
N GLU A 74 4.96 17.41 23.98
CA GLU A 74 3.83 16.83 23.25
C GLU A 74 2.54 17.63 23.50
N ARG A 75 2.24 17.97 24.76
CA ARG A 75 1.06 18.79 25.08
C ARG A 75 1.10 20.17 24.43
N ALA A 76 2.27 20.81 24.37
CA ALA A 76 2.44 22.11 23.71
C ALA A 76 2.30 22.04 22.18
N GLN A 77 2.74 20.94 21.55
CA GLN A 77 2.62 20.76 20.10
C GLN A 77 1.24 20.25 19.65
N ARG A 78 0.52 19.57 20.54
CA ARG A 78 -0.80 19.02 20.24
C ARG A 78 -1.80 20.16 20.06
N GLN A 79 -2.23 20.38 18.83
CA GLN A 79 -3.42 21.18 18.57
C GLN A 79 -4.64 20.41 19.06
N GLU A 80 -5.32 20.93 20.07
CA GLU A 80 -6.59 20.34 20.52
C GLU A 80 -7.59 20.38 19.36
N ARG A 81 -7.95 19.20 18.87
CA ARG A 81 -9.07 19.08 17.94
C ARG A 81 -10.35 19.41 18.71
N LYS A 82 -11.14 20.34 18.19
CA LYS A 82 -12.50 20.56 18.67
C LYS A 82 -13.22 19.21 18.69
N LEU A 83 -13.63 18.77 19.88
CA LEU A 83 -14.48 17.59 19.99
C LEU A 83 -15.76 17.88 19.19
N PRO A 84 -16.20 16.98 18.30
CA PRO A 84 -17.52 17.09 17.72
C PRO A 84 -18.52 17.13 18.87
N GLN A 85 -19.43 18.10 18.82
CA GLN A 85 -20.41 18.40 19.86
C GLN A 85 -20.98 17.10 20.44
N ARG A 86 -20.75 16.87 21.74
CA ARG A 86 -21.66 16.03 22.51
C ARG A 86 -22.95 16.82 22.61
N ALA A 87 -23.90 16.50 21.74
CA ALA A 87 -25.32 16.75 22.00
C ALA A 87 -25.81 15.69 23.00
#